data_AF-C3Z3G4-F1
#
_entry.id   AF-C3Z3G4-F1
#
_cell.length_a   1.000
_cell.length_b   1.000
_cell.length_c   1.000
_cell.angle_alpha   90.00
_cell.angle_beta   90.00
_cell.angle_gamma   90.00
#
_symmetry.space_group_name_H-M   'P 1'
#
loop_
_entity.id
_entity.type
_entity.pdbx_description
1 polymer ?
#
loop_
_entity_poly.entity_id
_entity_poly.type
_entity_poly.pdbx_seq_one_letter_code
_entity_poly.pdbx_strand_id
1 'polypeptide(L)'
;MAATETECNGSTVRPRSYKNESYLLGFLGTVGDLQKEAIFQDVIFEVGNRQFPCHRLVLSAASPYFRAMFTSGMVESQQKTVVLQGLDAGIFQEIQSYIYSGTLHVSIDNVQSLYQAANLLQLDYVRDTCSSYMVMNVERTNCFDLYNFADVFSIDTVLRKCLQWIDRNFAEVM
;
A
#
# COMPACT_ATOMS: atom_id res chain seq x y z
N MET A 1 -29.28 -49.90 52.98
CA MET A 1 -29.74 -49.39 51.66
C MET A 1 -29.79 -47.87 51.79
N ALA A 2 -28.77 -47.17 51.29
CA ALA A 2 -28.75 -46.53 49.96
C ALA A 2 -29.83 -45.43 49.89
N ALA A 3 -29.48 -44.15 49.75
CA ALA A 3 -28.81 -43.65 48.56
C ALA A 3 -27.79 -42.54 48.85
N THR A 4 -26.65 -42.66 48.19
CA THR A 4 -25.61 -41.64 48.02
C THR A 4 -26.06 -40.62 46.98
N GLU A 5 -26.10 -39.35 47.37
CA GLU A 5 -26.21 -38.21 46.45
C GLU A 5 -24.98 -38.23 45.54
N THR A 6 -25.21 -38.43 44.24
CA THR A 6 -24.18 -38.29 43.21
C THR A 6 -24.30 -36.88 42.67
N GLU A 7 -23.54 -35.94 43.23
CA GLU A 7 -23.31 -34.63 42.62
C GLU A 7 -22.52 -34.84 41.33
N CYS A 8 -23.22 -34.73 40.20
CA CYS A 8 -22.60 -34.72 38.89
C CYS A 8 -21.90 -33.37 38.71
N ASN A 9 -20.59 -33.36 38.98
CA ASN A 9 -19.70 -32.21 38.86
C ASN A 9 -19.51 -31.84 37.37
N GLY A 10 -20.51 -31.19 36.79
CA GLY A 10 -20.48 -30.68 35.43
C GLY A 10 -19.73 -29.35 35.38
N SER A 11 -18.40 -29.39 35.39
CA SER A 11 -17.58 -28.20 35.14
C SER A 11 -17.77 -27.75 33.69
N THR A 12 -18.78 -26.93 33.41
CA THR A 12 -18.98 -26.34 32.08
C THR A 12 -17.92 -25.26 31.86
N VAL A 13 -16.76 -25.67 31.35
CA VAL A 13 -15.68 -24.74 30.97
C VAL A 13 -16.20 -23.85 29.86
N ARG A 14 -16.30 -22.55 30.13
CA ARG A 14 -16.73 -21.56 29.13
C ARG A 14 -15.67 -21.44 28.03
N PRO A 15 -16.05 -21.40 26.74
CA PRO A 15 -15.11 -21.18 25.66
C PRO A 15 -14.39 -19.84 25.84
N ARG A 16 -13.07 -19.85 25.65
CA ARG A 16 -12.20 -18.66 25.72
C ARG A 16 -11.60 -18.39 24.34
N SER A 17 -11.56 -17.12 23.94
CA SER A 17 -10.86 -16.67 22.74
C SER A 17 -9.55 -16.02 23.12
N TYR A 18 -8.48 -16.32 22.37
CA TYR A 18 -7.15 -15.77 22.56
C TYR A 18 -6.72 -15.05 21.28
N LYS A 19 -6.11 -13.87 21.43
CA LYS A 19 -5.51 -13.13 20.31
C LYS A 19 -4.00 -13.19 20.43
N ASN A 20 -3.33 -13.47 19.31
CA ASN A 20 -1.89 -13.36 19.22
C ASN A 20 -1.53 -12.00 18.59
N GLU A 21 -1.16 -11.03 19.43
CA GLU A 21 -0.85 -9.66 19.00
C GLU A 21 0.37 -9.58 18.07
N SER A 22 1.30 -10.55 18.13
CA SER A 22 2.49 -10.57 17.27
C SER A 22 2.27 -11.27 15.92
N TYR A 23 1.13 -11.94 15.73
CA TYR A 23 0.88 -12.76 14.55
C TYR A 23 0.96 -11.96 13.25
N LEU A 24 0.37 -10.75 13.22
CA LEU A 24 0.34 -9.93 12.00
C LEU A 24 1.74 -9.51 11.53
N LEU A 25 2.59 -9.06 12.47
CA LEU A 25 3.97 -8.67 12.17
C LEU A 25 4.81 -9.88 11.75
N GLY A 26 4.69 -11.00 12.46
CA GLY A 26 5.40 -12.24 12.11
C GLY A 26 4.97 -12.82 10.77
N PHE A 27 3.67 -12.77 10.47
CA PHE A 27 3.11 -13.20 9.19
C PHE A 27 3.66 -12.33 8.05
N LEU A 28 3.61 -11.01 8.18
CA LEU A 28 4.14 -10.10 7.16
C LEU A 28 5.64 -10.29 6.95
N GLY A 29 6.41 -10.46 8.03
CA GLY A 29 7.83 -10.80 7.94
C GLY A 29 8.08 -12.08 7.15
N THR A 30 7.32 -13.14 7.43
CA THR A 30 7.42 -14.41 6.70
C THR A 30 7.08 -14.24 5.21
N VAL A 31 6.02 -13.50 4.89
CA VAL A 31 5.64 -13.21 3.50
C VAL A 31 6.72 -12.41 2.78
N GLY A 32 7.35 -11.45 3.47
CA GLY A 32 8.49 -10.70 2.96
C GLY A 32 9.73 -11.56 2.71
N ASP A 33 9.99 -12.56 3.54
CA ASP A 33 11.11 -13.48 3.36
C ASP A 33 10.88 -14.43 2.19
N LEU A 34 9.67 -14.99 2.03
CA LEU A 34 9.29 -15.78 0.85
C LEU A 34 9.50 -15.00 -0.46
N GLN A 35 9.22 -13.70 -0.44
CA GLN A 35 9.46 -12.82 -1.58
C GLN A 35 10.95 -12.66 -1.92
N LYS A 36 11.83 -12.55 -0.92
CA LYS A 36 13.29 -12.46 -1.12
C LYS A 36 13.88 -13.78 -1.58
N GLU A 37 13.36 -14.90 -1.09
CA GLU A 37 13.80 -16.25 -1.41
C GLU A 37 13.22 -16.78 -2.75
N ALA A 38 12.36 -15.99 -3.42
CA ALA A 38 11.71 -16.34 -4.68
C ALA A 38 10.87 -17.64 -4.61
N ILE A 39 10.25 -17.90 -3.46
CA ILE A 39 9.42 -19.09 -3.22
C ILE A 39 7.95 -18.74 -3.51
N PHE A 40 7.21 -19.63 -4.16
CA PHE A 40 5.76 -19.49 -4.46
C PHE A 40 5.36 -18.29 -5.33
N GLN A 41 6.30 -17.62 -5.99
CA GLN A 41 6.00 -16.56 -6.94
C GLN A 41 5.29 -17.12 -8.19
N ASP A 42 4.10 -16.60 -8.46
CA ASP A 42 3.15 -17.10 -9.46
C ASP A 42 2.78 -16.04 -10.52
N VAL A 43 3.40 -14.86 -10.45
CA VAL A 43 3.30 -13.81 -11.46
C VAL A 43 4.60 -13.02 -11.57
N ILE A 44 4.88 -12.48 -12.76
CA ILE A 44 5.99 -11.57 -13.04
C ILE A 44 5.41 -10.30 -13.63
N PHE A 45 5.72 -9.16 -13.05
CA PHE A 45 5.39 -7.86 -13.63
C PHE A 45 6.54 -7.31 -14.45
N GLU A 46 6.26 -6.88 -15.67
CA GLU A 46 7.21 -6.15 -16.51
C GLU A 46 6.88 -4.66 -16.45
N VAL A 47 7.82 -3.87 -15.92
CA VAL A 47 7.69 -2.42 -15.81
C VAL A 47 8.91 -1.80 -16.48
N GLY A 48 8.69 -1.18 -17.63
CA GLY A 48 9.79 -0.75 -18.50
C GLY A 48 10.64 -1.95 -18.94
N ASN A 49 11.93 -1.93 -18.61
CA ASN A 49 12.90 -2.99 -18.92
C ASN A 49 13.21 -3.91 -17.72
N ARG A 50 12.42 -3.84 -16.65
CA ARG A 50 12.67 -4.59 -15.41
C ARG A 50 11.54 -5.56 -15.14
N GLN A 51 11.90 -6.70 -14.57
CA GLN A 51 10.97 -7.76 -14.17
C GLN A 51 10.87 -7.85 -12.66
N PHE A 52 9.66 -8.04 -12.17
CA PHE A 52 9.32 -8.10 -10.75
C PHE A 52 8.48 -9.36 -10.47
N PRO A 53 9.14 -10.46 -10.11
CA PRO A 53 8.45 -11.66 -9.64
C PRO A 53 7.69 -11.36 -8.34
N CYS A 54 6.44 -11.78 -8.24
CA CYS A 54 5.51 -11.46 -7.15
C CYS A 54 4.55 -12.62 -6.86
N HIS A 55 3.73 -12.42 -5.83
CA HIS A 55 2.66 -13.32 -5.45
C HIS A 55 1.29 -12.68 -5.73
N ARG A 56 0.46 -13.32 -6.55
CA ARG A 56 -0.89 -12.88 -6.89
C ARG A 56 -1.75 -12.68 -5.65
N LEU A 57 -1.67 -13.62 -4.70
CA LEU A 57 -2.43 -13.57 -3.45
C LEU A 57 -2.08 -12.33 -2.62
N VAL A 58 -0.78 -12.06 -2.43
CA VAL A 58 -0.31 -10.94 -1.61
C VAL A 58 -0.70 -9.61 -2.25
N LEU A 59 -0.48 -9.46 -3.56
CA LEU A 59 -0.87 -8.25 -4.28
C LEU A 59 -2.39 -8.04 -4.28
N SER A 60 -3.19 -9.09 -4.46
CA SER A 60 -4.66 -9.02 -4.38
C SER A 60 -5.17 -8.65 -2.98
N ALA A 61 -4.45 -9.08 -1.94
CA ALA A 61 -4.77 -8.73 -0.57
C ALA A 61 -4.51 -7.23 -0.32
N ALA A 62 -3.39 -6.71 -0.84
CA ALA A 62 -2.97 -5.33 -0.63
C ALA A 62 -3.66 -4.30 -1.53
N SER A 63 -4.04 -4.67 -2.75
CA SER A 63 -4.53 -3.74 -3.78
C SER A 63 -5.83 -4.24 -4.43
N PRO A 64 -6.91 -3.44 -4.40
CA PRO A 64 -8.13 -3.76 -5.13
C PRO A 64 -7.93 -3.83 -6.65
N TYR A 65 -7.01 -3.03 -7.21
CA TYR A 65 -6.63 -3.10 -8.63
C TYR A 65 -6.08 -4.47 -9.00
N PHE A 66 -5.09 -4.98 -8.26
CA PHE A 66 -4.54 -6.31 -8.52
C PHE A 66 -5.56 -7.41 -8.26
N ARG A 67 -6.40 -7.25 -7.23
CA ARG A 67 -7.50 -8.19 -6.99
C ARG A 67 -8.42 -8.29 -8.21
N ALA A 68 -8.93 -7.15 -8.69
CA ALA A 68 -9.79 -7.11 -9.86
C ALA A 68 -9.11 -7.71 -11.10
N MET A 69 -7.83 -7.39 -11.33
CA MET A 69 -7.03 -7.95 -12.41
C MET A 69 -6.99 -9.48 -12.36
N PHE A 70 -6.68 -10.06 -11.19
CA PHE A 70 -6.49 -11.50 -11.04
C PHE A 70 -7.78 -12.30 -10.87
N THR A 71 -8.88 -11.66 -10.44
CA THR A 71 -10.19 -12.32 -10.26
C THR A 71 -11.19 -12.00 -11.38
N SER A 72 -10.77 -11.34 -12.46
CA SER A 72 -11.66 -10.94 -13.57
C SER A 72 -12.23 -12.12 -14.37
N GLY A 73 -11.62 -13.31 -14.29
CA GLY A 73 -12.01 -14.49 -15.07
C GLY A 73 -11.64 -14.43 -16.55
N MET A 74 -10.92 -13.38 -16.97
CA MET A 74 -10.41 -13.22 -18.33
C MET A 74 -9.14 -14.06 -18.55
N VAL A 75 -8.80 -14.40 -19.80
CA VAL A 75 -7.61 -15.20 -20.10
C VAL A 75 -6.33 -14.47 -19.66
N GLU A 76 -6.33 -13.15 -19.82
CA GLU A 76 -5.31 -12.21 -19.36
C GLU A 76 -5.07 -12.33 -17.85
N SER A 77 -6.12 -12.65 -17.07
CA SER A 77 -6.00 -12.84 -15.63
C SER A 77 -5.14 -14.06 -15.27
N GLN A 78 -4.93 -15.00 -16.19
CA GLN A 78 -4.15 -16.23 -15.98
C GLN A 78 -2.72 -16.13 -16.53
N GLN A 79 -2.34 -15.01 -17.14
CA GLN A 79 -1.00 -14.85 -17.69
C GLN A 79 0.05 -14.80 -16.58
N LYS A 80 1.14 -15.56 -16.78
CA LYS A 80 2.26 -15.55 -15.83
C LYS A 80 3.02 -14.22 -15.84
N THR A 81 3.02 -13.53 -16.98
CA THR A 81 3.70 -12.25 -17.15
C THR A 81 2.69 -11.16 -17.44
N VAL A 82 2.75 -10.06 -16.70
CA VAL A 82 1.84 -8.91 -16.84
C VAL A 82 2.67 -7.65 -17.08
N VAL A 83 2.38 -6.95 -18.17
CA VAL A 83 3.06 -5.68 -18.49
C VAL A 83 2.29 -4.53 -17.84
N LEU A 84 2.95 -3.76 -16.96
CA LEU A 84 2.40 -2.52 -16.42
C LEU A 84 2.98 -1.33 -17.18
N GLN A 85 2.11 -0.66 -17.92
CA GLN A 85 2.44 0.54 -18.65
C GLN A 85 2.18 1.78 -17.79
N GLY A 86 2.97 2.83 -17.99
CA GLY A 86 2.77 4.12 -17.33
C GLY A 86 3.28 4.21 -15.88
N LEU A 87 3.97 3.19 -15.37
CA LEU A 87 4.70 3.26 -14.10
C LEU A 87 6.20 3.28 -14.34
N ASP A 88 6.91 4.08 -13.54
CA ASP A 88 8.35 3.96 -13.41
C ASP A 88 8.72 2.69 -12.61
N ALA A 89 9.78 2.02 -13.02
CA ALA A 89 10.20 0.77 -12.41
C ALA A 89 10.76 0.94 -11.00
N GLY A 90 11.38 2.08 -10.68
CA GLY A 90 11.82 2.42 -9.32
C GLY A 90 10.62 2.65 -8.39
N ILE A 91 9.59 3.35 -8.89
CA ILE A 91 8.35 3.55 -8.12
C ILE A 91 7.61 2.23 -7.89
N PHE A 92 7.52 1.36 -8.90
CA PHE A 92 6.93 0.05 -8.71
C PHE A 92 7.70 -0.81 -7.69
N GLN A 93 9.03 -0.73 -7.70
CA GLN A 93 9.87 -1.40 -6.70
C GLN A 93 9.56 -0.90 -5.27
N GLU A 94 9.39 0.41 -5.07
CA GLU A 94 9.03 0.97 -3.76
C GLU A 94 7.65 0.46 -3.30
N ILE A 95 6.66 0.45 -4.21
CA ILE A 95 5.32 -0.10 -3.93
C ILE A 95 5.39 -1.59 -3.58
N GLN A 96 6.14 -2.38 -4.35
CA GLN A 96 6.33 -3.79 -4.06
C GLN A 96 6.97 -3.96 -2.68
N SER A 97 8.06 -3.23 -2.39
CA SER A 97 8.72 -3.26 -1.09
C SER A 97 7.75 -2.92 0.05
N TYR A 98 6.92 -1.89 -0.13
CA TYR A 98 5.86 -1.53 0.81
C TYR A 98 4.86 -2.67 1.04
N ILE A 99 4.38 -3.32 -0.01
CA ILE A 99 3.42 -4.42 0.12
C ILE A 99 3.99 -5.58 0.94
N TYR A 100 5.28 -5.88 0.79
CA TYR A 100 5.95 -7.00 1.46
C TYR A 100 6.59 -6.67 2.81
N SER A 101 6.77 -5.39 3.14
CA SER A 101 7.41 -4.97 4.40
C SER A 101 6.56 -4.08 5.29
N GLY A 102 5.48 -3.49 4.75
CA GLY A 102 4.68 -2.45 5.39
C GLY A 102 5.39 -1.09 5.51
N THR A 103 6.61 -0.94 4.97
CA THR A 103 7.40 0.28 5.08
C THR A 103 7.42 1.03 3.75
N LEU A 104 7.16 2.34 3.79
CA LEU A 104 7.10 3.21 2.62
C LEU A 104 8.13 4.33 2.75
N HIS A 105 8.98 4.52 1.74
CA HIS A 105 9.95 5.62 1.70
C HIS A 105 9.46 6.72 0.75
N VAL A 106 9.11 7.87 1.33
CA VAL A 106 8.64 9.05 0.59
C VAL A 106 9.69 10.15 0.65
N SER A 107 9.98 10.74 -0.50
CA SER A 107 10.90 11.88 -0.67
C SER A 107 10.29 12.92 -1.60
N ILE A 108 10.87 14.12 -1.62
CA ILE A 108 10.46 15.18 -2.56
C ILE A 108 10.57 14.71 -4.02
N ASP A 109 11.60 13.93 -4.34
CA ASP A 109 11.86 13.47 -5.70
C ASP A 109 10.88 12.39 -6.17
N ASN A 110 10.33 11.59 -5.26
CA ASN A 110 9.49 10.43 -5.61
C ASN A 110 8.00 10.63 -5.32
N VAL A 111 7.61 11.59 -4.48
CA VAL A 111 6.26 11.67 -3.90
C VAL A 111 5.15 11.81 -4.94
N GLN A 112 5.38 12.59 -6.00
CA GLN A 112 4.39 12.77 -7.07
C GLN A 112 4.18 11.49 -7.88
N SER A 113 5.27 10.84 -8.31
CA SER A 113 5.21 9.59 -9.05
C SER A 113 4.64 8.44 -8.20
N LEU A 114 4.99 8.41 -6.91
CA LEU A 114 4.48 7.46 -5.94
C LEU A 114 2.97 7.67 -5.70
N TYR A 115 2.52 8.92 -5.61
CA TYR A 115 1.10 9.26 -5.53
C TYR A 115 0.34 8.74 -6.77
N GLN A 116 0.87 9.00 -7.97
CA GLN A 116 0.24 8.56 -9.23
C GLN A 116 0.11 7.04 -9.28
N ALA A 117 1.18 6.32 -8.97
CA ALA A 117 1.18 4.87 -8.94
C ALA A 117 0.23 4.32 -7.85
N ALA A 118 0.21 4.92 -6.66
CA ALA A 118 -0.71 4.54 -5.60
C ALA A 118 -2.18 4.78 -5.97
N ASN A 119 -2.49 5.88 -6.67
CA ASN A 119 -3.83 6.16 -7.15
C ASN A 119 -4.29 5.14 -8.20
N LEU A 120 -3.42 4.80 -9.16
CA LEU A 120 -3.69 3.77 -10.17
C LEU A 120 -3.87 2.38 -9.54
N LEU A 121 -2.97 2.00 -8.64
CA LEU A 121 -2.98 0.71 -7.98
C LEU A 121 -3.95 0.64 -6.79
N GLN A 122 -4.72 1.71 -6.55
CA GLN A 122 -5.74 1.80 -5.49
C GLN A 122 -5.17 1.50 -4.09
N LEU A 123 -4.00 2.06 -3.77
CA LEU A 123 -3.32 1.96 -2.48
C LEU A 123 -3.57 3.22 -1.66
N ASP A 124 -4.73 3.30 -1.01
CA ASP A 124 -5.20 4.52 -0.33
C ASP A 124 -4.20 5.02 0.73
N TYR A 125 -3.66 4.15 1.58
CA TYR A 125 -2.68 4.55 2.60
C TYR A 125 -1.44 5.22 1.99
N VAL A 126 -0.92 4.69 0.89
CA VAL A 126 0.25 5.24 0.19
C VAL A 126 -0.11 6.60 -0.42
N ARG A 127 -1.27 6.70 -1.09
CA ARG A 127 -1.77 7.95 -1.68
C ARG A 127 -1.95 9.05 -0.63
N ASP A 128 -2.56 8.73 0.50
CA ASP A 128 -2.86 9.67 1.58
C ASP A 128 -1.58 10.09 2.32
N THR A 129 -0.63 9.17 2.47
CA THR A 129 0.71 9.45 3.00
C THR A 129 1.48 10.41 2.08
N CYS A 130 1.45 10.19 0.76
CA CYS A 130 2.06 11.09 -0.21
C CYS A 130 1.43 12.49 -0.16
N SER A 131 0.10 12.57 -0.05
CA SER A 131 -0.62 13.84 0.10
C SER A 131 -0.19 14.59 1.36
N SER A 132 -0.11 13.89 2.49
CA SER A 132 0.31 14.46 3.76
C SER A 132 1.77 14.93 3.71
N TYR A 133 2.64 14.15 3.07
CA TYR A 133 4.04 14.52 2.87
C TYR A 133 4.17 15.79 2.01
N MET A 134 3.42 15.90 0.92
CA MET A 134 3.39 17.12 0.10
C MET A 134 2.95 18.34 0.91
N VAL A 135 1.88 18.23 1.71
CA VAL A 135 1.41 19.32 2.59
C VAL A 135 2.48 19.77 3.60
N MET A 136 3.23 18.82 4.17
CA MET A 136 4.26 19.11 5.16
C MET A 136 5.50 19.78 4.58
N ASN A 137 5.79 19.56 3.29
CA ASN A 137 7.03 19.97 2.64
C ASN A 137 6.81 21.01 1.52
N VAL A 138 5.74 21.81 1.58
CA VAL A 138 5.54 22.94 0.65
C VAL A 138 6.56 24.04 0.96
N GLU A 139 7.37 24.37 -0.03
CA GLU A 139 8.45 25.36 0.02
C GLU A 139 8.49 26.23 -1.24
N ARG A 140 9.27 27.32 -1.22
CA ARG A 140 9.36 28.27 -2.34
C ARG A 140 9.70 27.61 -3.67
N THR A 141 10.61 26.64 -3.65
CA THR A 141 11.15 25.99 -4.85
C THR A 141 10.19 24.98 -5.47
N ASN A 142 9.24 24.43 -4.69
CA ASN A 142 8.34 23.35 -5.14
C ASN A 142 6.86 23.72 -5.13
N CYS A 143 6.48 24.86 -4.55
CA CYS A 143 5.08 25.21 -4.31
C CYS A 143 4.25 25.27 -5.60
N PHE A 144 4.79 25.82 -6.68
CA PHE A 144 4.11 25.91 -7.97
C PHE A 144 3.91 24.54 -8.61
N ASP A 145 4.95 23.69 -8.60
CA ASP A 145 4.88 22.34 -9.14
C ASP A 145 3.90 21.46 -8.35
N LEU A 146 3.91 21.57 -7.01
CA LEU A 146 2.95 20.90 -6.15
C LEU A 146 1.52 21.41 -6.35
N TYR A 147 1.35 22.71 -6.59
CA TYR A 147 0.03 23.29 -6.89
C TYR A 147 -0.54 22.72 -8.20
N ASN A 148 0.24 22.77 -9.29
CA ASN A 148 -0.18 22.23 -10.59
C ASN A 148 -0.49 20.75 -10.51
N PHE A 149 0.36 19.98 -9.82
CA PHE A 149 0.12 18.56 -9.59
C PHE A 149 -1.17 18.33 -8.81
N ALA A 150 -1.38 19.07 -7.72
CA ALA A 150 -2.57 18.95 -6.90
C ALA A 150 -3.85 19.38 -7.64
N ASP A 151 -3.78 20.32 -8.57
CA ASP A 151 -4.91 20.72 -9.42
C ASP A 151 -5.30 19.57 -10.36
N VAL A 152 -4.33 19.00 -11.08
CA VAL A 152 -4.53 17.85 -12.00
C VAL A 152 -5.13 16.64 -11.30
N PHE A 153 -4.68 16.34 -10.08
CA PHE A 153 -5.15 15.19 -9.30
C PHE A 153 -6.27 15.53 -8.31
N SER A 154 -6.75 16.77 -8.29
CA SER A 154 -7.79 17.27 -7.37
C SER A 154 -7.48 16.97 -5.89
N ILE A 155 -6.24 17.26 -5.47
CA ILE A 155 -5.75 17.07 -4.11
C ILE A 155 -5.98 18.35 -3.28
N ASP A 156 -7.21 18.56 -2.83
CA ASP A 156 -7.66 19.79 -2.14
C ASP A 156 -6.81 20.20 -0.93
N THR A 157 -6.26 19.22 -0.20
CA THR A 157 -5.41 19.48 0.96
C THR A 157 -4.09 20.15 0.55
N VAL A 158 -3.48 19.68 -0.53
CA VAL A 158 -2.24 20.24 -1.09
C VAL A 158 -2.52 21.59 -1.75
N LEU A 159 -3.59 21.70 -2.55
CA LEU A 159 -4.02 22.96 -3.17
C LEU A 159 -4.15 24.09 -2.15
N ARG A 160 -4.93 23.85 -1.08
CA ARG A 160 -5.12 24.84 -0.01
C ARG A 160 -3.81 25.20 0.68
N LYS A 161 -2.92 24.22 0.88
CA LYS A 161 -1.62 24.46 1.51
C LYS A 161 -0.72 25.33 0.64
N CYS A 162 -0.66 25.08 -0.67
CA CYS A 162 0.09 25.89 -1.62
C CYS A 162 -0.45 27.33 -1.68
N LEU A 163 -1.77 27.51 -1.79
CA LEU A 163 -2.37 28.85 -1.79
C LEU A 163 -2.08 29.63 -0.50
N GLN A 164 -2.23 28.99 0.66
CA GLN A 164 -1.87 29.61 1.94
C GLN A 164 -0.39 29.98 2.02
N TRP A 165 0.49 29.21 1.39
CA TRP A 165 1.91 29.51 1.33
C TRP A 165 2.18 30.72 0.42
N ILE A 166 1.54 30.77 -0.76
CA ILE A 166 1.64 31.89 -1.72
C ILE A 166 1.15 33.19 -1.10
N ASP A 167 -0.02 33.20 -0.46
CA ASP A 167 -0.60 34.41 0.16
C ASP A 167 0.32 35.00 1.23
N ARG A 168 1.00 34.15 2.00
CA ARG A 168 1.91 34.58 3.08
C ARG A 168 3.25 35.09 2.57
N ASN A 169 3.72 34.57 1.44
CA ASN A 169 5.05 34.87 0.89
C ASN A 169 4.96 35.74 -0.38
N PHE A 170 3.79 36.33 -0.66
CA PHE A 170 3.54 37.10 -1.87
C PHE A 170 4.57 38.21 -2.14
N ALA A 171 5.14 38.81 -1.08
CA ALA A 171 6.17 39.84 -1.17
C ALA A 171 7.59 39.31 -1.49
N GLU A 172 7.85 38.01 -1.38
CA GLU A 172 9.15 37.37 -1.67
C GLU A 172 9.16 36.56 -2.98
N VAL A 173 7.98 36.40 -3.61
CA VAL A 173 7.78 35.58 -4.81
C VAL A 173 7.73 36.44 -6.10
N MET A 174 7.54 37.76 -5.98
CA MET A 174 7.71 38.76 -7.05
C MET A 174 8.99 39.57 -6.83
#